data_AF-A0A3M1CHN9-F1
#
_entry.id   AF-A0A3M1CHN9-F1
#
_cell.length_a   1.000
_cell.length_b   1.000
_cell.length_c   1.000
_cell.angle_alpha   90.00
_cell.angle_beta   90.00
_cell.angle_gamma   90.00
#
_symmetry.space_group_name_H-M   'P 1'
#
loop_
_entity.id
_entity.type
_entity.pdbx_description
1 polymer ?
#
loop_
_entity_poly.entity_id
_entity_poly.type
_entity_poly.pdbx_seq_one_letter_code
_entity_poly.pdbx_strand_id
1 'polypeptide(L)'
;MIGRVTIRSIAAVVLVLFAGCAGGERYDFCFSHTEAIFSPSDGIALPFPSNLYVEQDSSTDTGLRLALSPEDDTMFGQFPFVAEQLNRLDGFGTTASIVFGFSRELGTVDEGADPPVVVPPESIPSDPAETVLPGSAVIVAPFDPATGVVGSPVPVVAEYVSDPENPGPGRHLLLVEPAFPLEPATTYVAVLTSSLSDARGHCLSPSEETKILLRRQDPARFGLLGEQAPDAAWALVEAGLVESVDSISAVTVFTTQSVLGELLAARQQVLDYFSEHTDPVIESSLG
;
A
#
# COMPACT_ATOMS: atom_id res chain seq x y z
N MET A 1 -60.29 -0.29 -58.08
CA MET A 1 -60.53 -0.71 -56.68
C MET A 1 -59.40 -1.63 -56.25
N ILE A 2 -58.62 -1.17 -55.27
CA ILE A 2 -57.90 -1.94 -54.22
C ILE A 2 -57.02 -3.10 -54.71
N GLY A 3 -55.72 -2.83 -54.88
CA GLY A 3 -54.67 -3.86 -54.97
C GLY A 3 -54.07 -4.14 -53.59
N ARG A 4 -54.17 -5.39 -53.12
CA ARG A 4 -53.57 -5.87 -51.87
C ARG A 4 -52.07 -6.11 -52.05
N VAL A 5 -51.25 -5.49 -51.21
CA VAL A 5 -49.81 -5.79 -51.08
C VAL A 5 -49.61 -6.63 -49.82
N THR A 6 -49.11 -7.85 -50.00
CA THR A 6 -48.75 -8.79 -48.93
C THR A 6 -47.27 -8.64 -48.59
N ILE A 7 -46.97 -8.05 -47.44
CA ILE A 7 -45.62 -7.98 -46.87
C ILE A 7 -45.35 -9.29 -46.14
N ARG A 8 -44.43 -10.12 -46.66
CA ARG A 8 -43.90 -11.30 -45.97
C ARG A 8 -42.72 -10.87 -45.11
N SER A 9 -42.90 -10.90 -43.80
CA SER A 9 -41.85 -10.67 -42.81
C SER A 9 -40.82 -11.79 -42.84
N ILE A 10 -39.58 -11.46 -43.21
CA ILE A 10 -38.41 -12.34 -43.07
C ILE A 10 -37.77 -11.98 -41.73
N ALA A 11 -38.00 -12.80 -40.71
CA ALA A 11 -37.30 -12.71 -39.44
C ALA A 11 -35.92 -13.34 -39.59
N ALA A 12 -34.89 -12.51 -39.79
CA ALA A 12 -33.50 -12.93 -39.72
C ALA A 12 -33.09 -13.03 -38.25
N VAL A 13 -33.03 -14.27 -37.74
CA VAL A 13 -32.46 -14.58 -36.42
C VAL A 13 -30.94 -14.50 -36.56
N VAL A 14 -30.35 -13.39 -36.13
CA VAL A 14 -28.90 -13.23 -36.02
C VAL A 14 -28.47 -13.86 -34.70
N LEU A 15 -27.94 -15.07 -34.76
CA LEU A 15 -27.38 -15.78 -33.63
C LEU A 15 -25.94 -15.28 -33.41
N VAL A 16 -25.76 -14.29 -32.53
CA VAL A 16 -24.42 -13.83 -32.11
C VAL A 16 -23.87 -14.81 -31.08
N LEU A 17 -23.01 -15.72 -31.54
CA LEU A 17 -22.19 -16.55 -30.68
C LEU A 17 -21.10 -15.68 -30.06
N PHE A 18 -21.31 -15.21 -28.84
CA PHE A 18 -20.23 -14.70 -28.00
C PHE A 18 -19.32 -15.88 -27.65
N ALA A 19 -18.26 -16.08 -28.45
CA ALA A 19 -17.11 -16.84 -28.02
C ALA A 19 -16.44 -16.05 -26.90
N GLY A 20 -16.91 -16.23 -25.66
CA GLY A 20 -16.22 -15.75 -24.47
C GLY A 20 -14.91 -16.51 -24.37
N CYS A 21 -13.83 -15.95 -24.92
CA CYS A 21 -12.49 -16.37 -24.61
C CYS A 21 -12.25 -16.09 -23.13
N ALA A 22 -12.56 -17.07 -22.28
CA ALA A 22 -12.04 -17.15 -20.93
C ALA A 22 -10.55 -17.51 -20.99
N GLY A 23 -9.76 -16.64 -21.62
CA GLY A 23 -8.31 -16.65 -21.50
C GLY A 23 -7.98 -16.01 -20.16
N GLY A 24 -8.11 -16.78 -19.07
CA GLY A 24 -7.61 -16.33 -17.78
C GLY A 24 -6.11 -16.07 -17.92
N GLU A 25 -5.67 -14.85 -17.64
CA GLU A 25 -4.25 -14.54 -17.60
C GLU A 25 -3.55 -15.48 -16.62
N ARG A 26 -2.49 -16.13 -17.09
CA ARG A 26 -1.72 -17.07 -16.29
C ARG A 26 -0.44 -16.38 -15.84
N TYR A 27 -0.45 -15.90 -14.60
CA TYR A 27 0.72 -15.35 -13.92
C TYR A 27 1.65 -16.47 -13.44
N ASP A 28 2.94 -16.38 -13.75
CA ASP A 28 3.98 -17.33 -13.31
C ASP A 28 4.82 -16.71 -12.20
N PHE A 29 4.21 -16.55 -11.03
CA PHE A 29 4.90 -15.98 -9.87
C PHE A 29 6.08 -16.85 -9.46
N CYS A 30 7.17 -16.18 -9.09
CA CYS A 30 8.33 -16.86 -8.55
C CYS A 30 7.96 -17.63 -7.26
N PHE A 31 8.56 -18.82 -7.08
CA PHE A 31 8.33 -19.67 -5.92
C PHE A 31 9.59 -19.79 -5.08
N SER A 32 9.51 -19.39 -3.83
CA SER A 32 10.58 -19.58 -2.84
C SER A 32 9.97 -19.85 -1.45
N HIS A 33 10.82 -20.18 -0.49
CA HIS A 33 10.39 -20.42 0.88
C HIS A 33 10.20 -19.15 1.70
N THR A 34 10.65 -18.00 1.17
CA THR A 34 10.53 -16.70 1.81
C THR A 34 9.49 -15.90 1.06
N GLU A 35 8.48 -15.46 1.79
CA GLU A 35 7.33 -14.77 1.22
C GLU A 35 7.24 -13.35 1.78
N ALA A 36 6.82 -12.41 0.94
CA ALA A 36 6.32 -11.13 1.42
C ALA A 36 4.96 -11.34 2.07
N ILE A 37 4.83 -10.98 3.34
CA ILE A 37 3.59 -11.14 4.11
C ILE A 37 2.60 -10.06 3.67
N PHE A 38 1.46 -10.54 3.19
CA PHE A 38 0.21 -9.78 3.16
C PHE A 38 -0.87 -10.74 3.65
N SER A 39 -1.44 -10.45 4.81
CA SER A 39 -2.51 -11.26 5.40
C SER A 39 -3.42 -10.36 6.25
N PRO A 40 -4.45 -9.76 5.63
CA PRO A 40 -5.31 -8.80 6.32
C PRO A 40 -6.11 -9.39 7.49
N SER A 41 -6.16 -10.72 7.62
CA SER A 41 -6.89 -11.43 8.69
C SER A 41 -6.03 -11.85 9.88
N ASP A 42 -4.70 -11.71 9.81
CA ASP A 42 -3.79 -12.28 10.83
C ASP A 42 -3.41 -11.29 11.94
N GLY A 43 -4.06 -10.13 12.00
CA GLY A 43 -3.85 -9.11 13.04
C GLY A 43 -2.45 -8.50 13.02
N ILE A 44 -1.86 -8.42 11.83
CA ILE A 44 -0.60 -7.74 11.55
C ILE A 44 -0.88 -6.77 10.41
N ALA A 45 -0.77 -5.47 10.67
CA ALA A 45 -1.06 -4.45 9.69
C ALA A 45 0.11 -4.32 8.69
N LEU A 46 0.29 -5.31 7.81
CA LEU A 46 1.34 -5.32 6.79
C LEU A 46 0.79 -5.71 5.42
N PRO A 47 1.21 -4.99 4.36
CA PRO A 47 2.05 -3.79 4.39
C PRO A 47 1.30 -2.57 4.97
N PHE A 48 2.03 -1.61 5.55
CA PHE A 48 1.50 -0.35 6.07
C PHE A 48 2.43 0.81 5.67
N PRO A 49 1.93 1.95 5.17
CA PRO A 49 0.54 2.32 4.98
C PRO A 49 -0.18 1.53 3.87
N SER A 50 -1.51 1.52 3.91
CA SER A 50 -2.35 0.81 2.93
C SER A 50 -3.79 1.34 2.91
N ASN A 51 -4.35 1.53 1.72
CA ASN A 51 -5.76 1.82 1.47
C ASN A 51 -6.68 0.63 1.77
N LEU A 52 -6.14 -0.48 2.29
CA LEU A 52 -6.94 -1.47 3.01
C LEU A 52 -7.57 -0.87 4.28
N TYR A 53 -6.87 0.08 4.93
CA TYR A 53 -7.24 0.66 6.22
C TYR A 53 -7.86 2.05 6.08
N VAL A 54 -8.55 2.31 4.97
CA VAL A 54 -9.24 3.58 4.73
C VAL A 54 -10.69 3.34 4.32
N GLU A 55 -11.55 4.28 4.67
CA GLU A 55 -12.93 4.33 4.21
C GLU A 55 -13.19 5.63 3.44
N GLN A 56 -14.22 5.61 2.60
CA GLN A 56 -14.65 6.83 1.90
C GLN A 56 -15.31 7.79 2.87
N ASP A 57 -14.85 9.03 2.88
CA ASP A 57 -15.46 10.11 3.65
C ASP A 57 -15.39 11.45 2.92
N SER A 58 -16.52 11.83 2.33
CA SER A 58 -16.70 13.11 1.61
C SER A 58 -16.55 14.37 2.47
N SER A 59 -16.45 14.25 3.81
CA SER A 59 -16.22 15.38 4.71
C SER A 59 -14.75 15.75 4.88
N THR A 60 -13.84 14.93 4.36
CA THR A 60 -12.38 15.14 4.39
C THR A 60 -11.87 15.73 3.08
N ASP A 61 -10.67 16.32 3.09
CA ASP A 61 -10.10 16.97 1.91
C ASP A 61 -9.67 15.94 0.84
N THR A 62 -9.24 14.74 1.25
CA THR A 62 -8.88 13.64 0.34
C THR A 62 -10.08 12.80 -0.11
N GLY A 63 -11.23 12.96 0.54
CA GLY A 63 -12.38 12.07 0.38
C GLY A 63 -12.20 10.70 1.06
N LEU A 64 -11.16 10.53 1.89
CA LEU A 64 -10.83 9.30 2.61
C LEU A 64 -10.60 9.59 4.08
N ARG A 65 -10.85 8.60 4.94
CA ARG A 65 -10.48 8.63 6.36
C ARG A 65 -9.81 7.31 6.74
N LEU A 66 -8.81 7.36 7.62
CA LEU A 66 -8.26 6.13 8.19
C LEU A 66 -9.32 5.39 9.03
N ALA A 67 -9.42 4.08 8.86
CA ALA A 67 -10.43 3.22 9.47
C ALA A 67 -9.79 2.00 10.15
N LEU A 68 -8.84 2.27 11.04
CA LEU A 68 -8.09 1.25 11.79
C LEU A 68 -8.93 0.70 12.95
N SER A 69 -8.85 -0.61 13.14
CA SER A 69 -9.48 -1.34 14.22
C SER A 69 -8.45 -1.93 15.20
N PRO A 70 -8.81 -2.21 16.46
CA PRO A 70 -7.95 -2.94 17.39
C PRO A 70 -7.59 -4.37 16.94
N GLU A 71 -8.34 -4.92 15.97
CA GLU A 71 -8.11 -6.26 15.42
C GLU A 71 -7.09 -6.25 14.27
N ASP A 72 -6.82 -5.08 13.68
CA ASP A 72 -5.93 -4.95 12.52
C ASP A 72 -4.47 -5.14 12.91
N ASP A 73 -4.09 -4.75 14.12
CA ASP A 73 -2.73 -4.91 14.65
C ASP A 73 -2.73 -5.12 16.17
N THR A 74 -1.84 -5.98 16.65
CA THR A 74 -1.62 -6.20 18.09
C THR A 74 -1.31 -4.90 18.86
N MET A 75 -0.61 -3.94 18.25
CA MET A 75 -0.34 -2.63 18.82
C MET A 75 -1.65 -1.86 19.05
N PHE A 76 -2.56 -1.86 18.09
CA PHE A 76 -3.87 -1.20 18.23
C PHE A 76 -4.75 -1.90 19.27
N GLY A 77 -4.67 -3.23 19.36
CA GLY A 77 -5.30 -4.00 20.43
C GLY A 77 -4.80 -3.63 21.84
N GLN A 78 -3.49 -3.42 21.99
CA GLN A 78 -2.87 -3.03 23.26
C GLN A 78 -3.07 -1.55 23.59
N PHE A 79 -3.11 -0.69 22.56
CA PHE A 79 -3.21 0.75 22.69
C PHE A 79 -4.31 1.30 21.76
N PRO A 80 -5.61 1.07 22.07
CA PRO A 80 -6.71 1.46 21.17
C PRO A 80 -6.77 2.95 20.85
N PHE A 81 -6.31 3.79 21.78
CA PHE A 81 -6.23 5.23 21.56
C PHE A 81 -5.33 5.61 20.36
N VAL A 82 -4.35 4.78 20.00
CA VAL A 82 -3.49 5.03 18.83
C VAL A 82 -4.32 4.95 17.56
N ALA A 83 -5.11 3.89 17.39
CA ALA A 83 -6.04 3.76 16.27
C ALA A 83 -7.08 4.90 16.28
N GLU A 84 -7.63 5.26 17.44
CA GLU A 84 -8.59 6.37 17.55
C GLU A 84 -8.01 7.73 17.12
N GLN A 85 -6.73 7.99 17.38
CA GLN A 85 -6.07 9.22 16.94
C GLN A 85 -5.76 9.18 15.44
N LEU A 86 -5.26 8.05 14.94
CA LEU A 86 -4.99 7.87 13.52
C LEU A 86 -6.27 7.96 12.68
N ASN A 87 -7.40 7.44 13.17
CA ASN A 87 -8.69 7.52 12.49
C ASN A 87 -9.26 8.93 12.35
N ARG A 88 -8.58 9.96 12.89
CA ARG A 88 -8.92 11.38 12.64
C ARG A 88 -8.25 11.93 11.39
N LEU A 89 -7.28 11.21 10.84
CA LEU A 89 -6.53 11.63 9.66
C LEU A 89 -7.28 11.26 8.38
N ASP A 90 -7.11 12.09 7.36
CA ASP A 90 -7.66 11.89 6.03
C ASP A 90 -6.68 11.20 5.06
N GLY A 91 -5.66 10.54 5.61
CA GLY A 91 -4.66 9.80 4.85
C GLY A 91 -3.46 9.48 5.72
N PHE A 92 -2.40 8.98 5.09
CA PHE A 92 -1.15 8.64 5.76
C PHE A 92 -0.14 9.80 5.72
N GLY A 93 0.77 9.83 6.70
CA GLY A 93 1.80 10.87 6.75
C GLY A 93 2.69 10.89 5.50
N THR A 94 3.04 12.08 5.02
CA THR A 94 3.89 12.26 3.82
C THR A 94 5.34 11.79 4.00
N THR A 95 5.75 11.50 5.22
CA THR A 95 7.08 11.00 5.58
C THR A 95 7.01 9.65 6.30
N ALA A 96 5.84 8.99 6.30
CA ALA A 96 5.69 7.70 6.96
C ALA A 96 6.51 6.63 6.21
N SER A 97 7.24 5.81 6.97
CA SER A 97 7.93 4.64 6.42
C SER A 97 6.90 3.63 5.93
N ILE A 98 7.16 3.06 4.75
CA ILE A 98 6.36 1.98 4.19
C ILE A 98 6.98 0.67 4.66
N VAL A 99 6.22 -0.13 5.38
CA VAL A 99 6.69 -1.34 6.04
C VAL A 99 6.16 -2.55 5.30
N PHE A 100 7.08 -3.42 4.88
CA PHE A 100 6.76 -4.75 4.38
C PHE A 100 7.27 -5.80 5.35
N GLY A 101 6.50 -6.88 5.56
CA GLY A 101 6.92 -8.01 6.40
C GLY A 101 7.32 -9.23 5.58
N PHE A 102 8.15 -10.10 6.16
CA PHE A 102 8.56 -11.35 5.53
C PHE A 102 8.32 -12.56 6.43
N SER A 103 7.98 -13.69 5.81
CA SER A 103 7.75 -14.95 6.51
C SER A 103 9.03 -15.56 7.09
N ARG A 104 10.19 -15.13 6.60
CA ARG A 104 11.53 -15.55 7.00
C ARG A 104 12.52 -14.41 6.86
N GLU A 105 13.69 -14.59 7.45
CA GLU A 105 14.80 -13.67 7.32
C GLU A 105 15.28 -13.57 5.85
N LEU A 106 15.47 -12.33 5.36
CA LEU A 106 16.06 -12.04 4.05
C LEU A 106 17.59 -12.05 4.07
N GLY A 107 18.19 -11.68 5.20
CA GLY A 107 19.64 -11.56 5.36
C GLY A 107 20.31 -12.82 5.87
N THR A 108 21.62 -12.73 6.07
CA THR A 108 22.41 -13.78 6.73
C THR A 108 22.73 -13.37 8.16
N VAL A 109 22.42 -14.22 9.14
CA VAL A 109 22.86 -14.04 10.53
C VAL A 109 24.38 -14.17 10.65
N ASP A 110 25.03 -13.14 11.18
CA ASP A 110 26.41 -13.21 11.67
C ASP A 110 26.42 -13.67 13.14
N GLU A 111 26.54 -14.98 13.31
CA GLU A 111 26.68 -15.66 14.61
C GLU A 111 27.99 -15.30 15.35
N GLY A 112 28.92 -14.60 14.68
CA GLY A 112 30.15 -14.12 15.29
C GLY A 112 29.99 -12.82 16.09
N ALA A 113 28.87 -12.10 15.91
CA ALA A 113 28.54 -10.89 16.65
C ALA A 113 27.81 -11.21 17.98
N ASP A 114 28.00 -10.37 19.00
CA ASP A 114 27.31 -10.46 20.30
C ASP A 114 26.69 -9.08 20.65
N PRO A 115 25.37 -8.90 20.45
CA PRO A 115 24.38 -9.89 20.00
C PRO A 115 24.50 -10.23 18.49
N PRO A 116 23.89 -11.34 18.02
CA PRO A 116 23.86 -11.68 16.60
C PRO A 116 23.27 -10.55 15.74
N VAL A 117 23.87 -10.29 14.58
CA VAL A 117 23.45 -9.23 13.66
C VAL A 117 23.06 -9.85 12.33
N VAL A 118 21.99 -9.35 11.71
CA VAL A 118 21.60 -9.80 10.37
C VAL A 118 22.21 -8.86 9.33
N VAL A 119 22.98 -9.43 8.41
CA VAL A 119 23.51 -8.71 7.25
C VAL A 119 22.46 -8.75 6.14
N PRO A 120 21.91 -7.60 5.71
CA PRO A 120 20.91 -7.56 4.65
C PRO A 120 21.46 -8.10 3.31
N PRO A 121 20.61 -8.68 2.44
CA PRO A 121 21.06 -9.16 1.13
C PRO A 121 21.43 -7.97 0.20
N GLU A 122 22.39 -8.18 -0.69
CA GLU A 122 22.86 -7.16 -1.65
C GLU A 122 21.77 -6.64 -2.60
N SER A 123 20.67 -7.38 -2.75
CA SER A 123 19.51 -6.96 -3.55
C SER A 123 18.70 -5.81 -2.93
N ILE A 124 18.95 -5.45 -1.66
CA ILE A 124 18.34 -4.27 -1.05
C ILE A 124 19.15 -3.04 -1.49
N PRO A 125 18.52 -2.08 -2.19
CA PRO A 125 19.23 -0.91 -2.71
C PRO A 125 19.76 -0.07 -1.55
N SER A 126 21.05 0.26 -1.62
CA SER A 126 21.71 1.10 -0.61
C SER A 126 21.75 2.58 -1.00
N ASP A 127 21.62 2.89 -2.29
CA ASP A 127 21.51 4.24 -2.83
C ASP A 127 20.06 4.51 -3.29
N PRO A 128 19.37 5.54 -2.76
CA PRO A 128 18.04 5.93 -3.22
C PRO A 128 17.93 6.22 -4.72
N ALA A 129 19.03 6.54 -5.40
CA ALA A 129 19.03 6.71 -6.85
C ALA A 129 18.79 5.39 -7.62
N GLU A 130 19.05 4.23 -7.01
CA GLU A 130 18.80 2.92 -7.61
C GLU A 130 17.32 2.52 -7.56
N THR A 131 16.54 3.14 -6.68
CA THR A 131 15.12 2.81 -6.49
C THR A 131 14.19 3.44 -7.53
N VAL A 132 14.71 4.35 -8.35
CA VAL A 132 13.95 5.02 -9.42
C VAL A 132 14.21 4.42 -10.81
N LEU A 133 15.06 3.40 -10.88
CA LEU A 133 15.42 2.73 -12.13
C LEU A 133 14.44 1.59 -12.46
N PRO A 134 14.20 1.30 -13.76
CA PRO A 134 13.48 0.10 -14.19
C PRO A 134 14.05 -1.18 -13.57
N GLY A 135 13.17 -2.07 -13.10
CA GLY A 135 13.55 -3.36 -12.52
C GLY A 135 14.09 -3.31 -11.09
N SER A 136 13.99 -2.16 -10.41
CA SER A 136 14.42 -2.02 -9.02
C SER A 136 13.66 -2.98 -8.09
N ALA A 137 14.33 -3.40 -7.01
CA ALA A 137 13.77 -4.29 -5.99
C ALA A 137 12.62 -3.64 -5.20
N VAL A 138 12.67 -2.30 -5.07
CA VAL A 138 11.69 -1.49 -4.34
C VAL A 138 11.33 -0.29 -5.19
N ILE A 139 10.04 -0.07 -5.43
CA ILE A 139 9.56 1.06 -6.22
C ILE A 139 8.43 1.73 -5.46
N VAL A 140 8.49 3.05 -5.35
CA VAL A 140 7.40 3.90 -4.86
C VAL A 140 7.12 4.94 -5.93
N ALA A 141 5.87 5.06 -6.39
CA ALA A 141 5.50 6.00 -7.43
C ALA A 141 4.10 6.57 -7.17
N PRO A 142 3.83 7.85 -7.51
CA PRO A 142 2.48 8.38 -7.47
C PRO A 142 1.62 7.63 -8.50
N PHE A 143 0.38 7.35 -8.13
CA PHE A 143 -0.58 6.59 -8.90
C PHE A 143 -1.91 7.34 -8.92
N ASP A 144 -2.43 7.62 -10.11
CA ASP A 144 -3.76 8.19 -10.28
C ASP A 144 -4.77 7.07 -10.58
N PRO A 145 -5.61 6.68 -9.60
CA PRO A 145 -6.59 5.61 -9.80
C PRO A 145 -7.69 5.96 -10.81
N ALA A 146 -7.93 7.25 -11.10
CA ALA A 146 -8.94 7.65 -12.06
C ALA A 146 -8.47 7.47 -13.50
N THR A 147 -7.17 7.63 -13.75
CA THR A 147 -6.58 7.49 -15.09
C THR A 147 -5.80 6.20 -15.29
N GLY A 148 -5.46 5.48 -14.22
CA GLY A 148 -4.63 4.28 -14.27
C GLY A 148 -3.18 4.60 -14.63
N VAL A 149 -2.71 5.81 -14.34
CA VAL A 149 -1.36 6.27 -14.71
C VAL A 149 -0.47 6.34 -13.49
N VAL A 150 0.77 5.86 -13.62
CA VAL A 150 1.84 6.09 -12.63
C VAL A 150 2.74 7.24 -13.08
N GLY A 151 3.14 8.09 -12.13
CA GLY A 151 4.12 9.14 -12.37
C GLY A 151 5.56 8.67 -12.15
N SER A 152 6.49 9.62 -12.05
CA SER A 152 7.90 9.34 -11.82
C SER A 152 8.13 8.69 -10.44
N PRO A 153 8.92 7.61 -10.33
CA PRO A 153 9.27 7.02 -9.05
C PRO A 153 9.93 8.02 -8.10
N VAL A 154 9.65 7.86 -6.82
CA VAL A 154 10.26 8.62 -5.73
C VAL A 154 11.47 7.84 -5.22
N PRO A 155 12.63 8.48 -5.03
CA PRO A 155 13.78 7.83 -4.41
C PRO A 155 13.47 7.46 -2.95
N VAL A 156 13.83 6.24 -2.55
CA VAL A 156 13.58 5.74 -1.19
C VAL A 156 14.84 5.15 -0.58
N VAL A 157 14.95 5.26 0.74
CA VAL A 157 15.94 4.53 1.54
C VAL A 157 15.29 3.25 2.03
N ALA A 158 15.95 2.11 1.86
CA ALA A 158 15.45 0.82 2.33
C ALA A 158 16.33 0.34 3.50
N GLU A 159 15.70 0.11 4.66
CA GLU A 159 16.36 -0.45 5.84
C GLU A 159 15.72 -1.79 6.20
N TYR A 160 16.54 -2.82 6.30
CA TYR A 160 16.09 -4.14 6.72
C TYR A 160 16.32 -4.33 8.21
N VAL A 161 15.24 -4.63 8.94
CA VAL A 161 15.25 -4.86 10.37
C VAL A 161 14.81 -6.29 10.63
N SER A 162 15.64 -7.03 11.37
CA SER A 162 15.37 -8.42 11.74
C SER A 162 15.78 -8.65 13.19
N ASP A 163 14.96 -9.39 13.93
CA ASP A 163 15.31 -9.89 15.26
C ASP A 163 15.63 -11.40 15.16
N PRO A 164 16.91 -11.78 15.00
CA PRO A 164 17.29 -13.18 14.86
C PRO A 164 17.08 -13.99 16.15
N GLU A 165 17.01 -13.32 17.31
CA GLU A 165 16.78 -13.98 18.61
C GLU A 165 15.29 -14.30 18.83
N ASN A 166 14.39 -13.55 18.21
CA ASN A 166 12.94 -13.74 18.29
C ASN A 166 12.31 -13.89 16.90
N PRO A 167 12.52 -15.03 16.22
CA PRO A 167 11.97 -15.25 14.88
C PRO A 167 10.43 -15.33 14.90
N GLY A 168 9.79 -14.85 13.83
CA GLY A 168 8.35 -14.99 13.65
C GLY A 168 7.76 -13.99 12.65
N PRO A 169 6.46 -14.13 12.30
CA PRO A 169 5.76 -13.14 11.49
C PRO A 169 5.86 -11.74 12.10
N GLY A 170 6.11 -10.73 11.28
CA GLY A 170 6.28 -9.34 11.74
C GLY A 170 7.61 -9.05 12.46
N ARG A 171 8.57 -9.99 12.44
CA ARG A 171 9.92 -9.82 13.02
C ARG A 171 11.01 -9.58 11.98
N HIS A 172 10.67 -9.73 10.71
CA HIS A 172 11.53 -9.47 9.56
C HIS A 172 10.83 -8.41 8.73
N LEU A 173 11.34 -7.18 8.77
CA LEU A 173 10.68 -6.01 8.20
C LEU A 173 11.63 -5.29 7.24
N LEU A 174 11.08 -4.80 6.13
CA LEU A 174 11.74 -3.81 5.28
C LEU A 174 11.02 -2.49 5.48
N LEU A 175 11.73 -1.52 6.04
CA LEU A 175 11.33 -0.13 6.16
C LEU A 175 11.75 0.58 4.88
N VAL A 176 10.79 1.13 4.15
CA VAL A 176 11.00 1.86 2.90
C VAL A 176 10.61 3.31 3.14
N GLU A 177 11.61 4.18 3.27
CA GLU A 177 11.42 5.58 3.64
C GLU A 177 11.58 6.49 2.43
N PRO A 178 10.60 7.34 2.11
CA PRO A 178 10.78 8.37 1.09
C PRO A 178 11.99 9.27 1.42
N ALA A 179 12.92 9.42 0.48
CA ALA A 179 14.08 10.30 0.66
C ALA A 179 13.67 11.80 0.74
N PHE A 180 12.46 12.11 0.28
CA PHE A 180 11.81 13.40 0.40
C PHE A 180 10.35 13.20 0.83
N PRO A 181 9.74 14.19 1.52
CA PRO A 181 8.30 14.15 1.78
C PRO A 181 7.51 13.94 0.49
N LEU A 182 6.59 12.98 0.53
CA LEU A 182 5.63 12.73 -0.55
C LEU A 182 4.68 13.91 -0.73
N GLU A 183 4.09 14.01 -1.92
CA GLU A 183 3.06 15.02 -2.19
C GLU A 183 1.83 14.75 -1.32
N PRO A 184 1.23 15.78 -0.69
CA PRO A 184 0.03 15.61 0.11
C PRO A 184 -1.18 15.26 -0.76
N ALA A 185 -2.21 14.65 -0.17
CA ALA A 185 -3.45 14.26 -0.85
C ALA A 185 -3.23 13.50 -2.17
N THR A 186 -2.19 12.67 -2.22
CA THR A 186 -1.75 11.96 -3.42
C THR A 186 -1.74 10.46 -3.14
N THR A 187 -2.29 9.68 -4.08
CA THR A 187 -2.23 8.23 -4.02
C THR A 187 -0.90 7.75 -4.58
N TYR A 188 -0.26 6.82 -3.86
CA TYR A 188 1.00 6.20 -4.21
C TYR A 188 0.82 4.69 -4.28
N VAL A 189 1.57 4.06 -5.18
CA VAL A 189 1.80 2.62 -5.18
C VAL A 189 3.22 2.35 -4.68
N ALA A 190 3.36 1.38 -3.79
CA ALA A 190 4.64 0.84 -3.37
C ALA A 190 4.67 -0.66 -3.64
N VAL A 191 5.73 -1.13 -4.28
CA VAL A 191 5.91 -2.54 -4.63
C VAL A 191 7.29 -3.06 -4.22
N LEU A 192 7.31 -4.34 -3.87
CA LEU A 192 8.51 -5.17 -3.86
C LEU A 192 8.48 -6.06 -5.09
N THR A 193 9.59 -6.17 -5.79
CA THR A 193 9.71 -7.03 -6.99
C THR A 193 10.51 -8.29 -6.69
N SER A 194 10.46 -9.25 -7.60
CA SER A 194 11.23 -10.49 -7.54
C SER A 194 12.75 -10.27 -7.70
N SER A 195 13.19 -9.04 -8.01
CA SER A 195 14.60 -8.63 -7.93
C SER A 195 15.11 -8.61 -6.49
N LEU A 196 14.22 -8.48 -5.49
CA LEU A 196 14.57 -8.67 -4.09
C LEU A 196 14.77 -10.16 -3.81
N SER A 197 15.91 -10.51 -3.22
CA SER A 197 16.31 -11.88 -2.96
C SER A 197 16.39 -12.23 -1.48
N ASP A 198 16.19 -13.50 -1.15
CA ASP A 198 16.40 -14.07 0.18
C ASP A 198 17.88 -14.33 0.47
N ALA A 199 18.17 -14.83 1.68
CA ALA A 199 19.53 -15.12 2.16
C ALA A 199 20.30 -16.14 1.31
N ARG A 200 19.60 -16.86 0.43
CA ARG A 200 20.16 -17.88 -0.47
C ARG A 200 20.17 -17.42 -1.92
N GLY A 201 19.79 -16.18 -2.20
CA GLY A 201 19.72 -15.60 -3.54
C GLY A 201 18.49 -16.05 -4.34
N HIS A 202 17.48 -16.67 -3.72
CA HIS A 202 16.21 -16.92 -4.40
C HIS A 202 15.37 -15.65 -4.41
N CYS A 203 14.52 -15.50 -5.42
CA CYS A 203 13.52 -14.45 -5.46
C CYS A 203 12.62 -14.45 -4.21
N LEU A 204 12.06 -13.29 -3.88
CA LEU A 204 10.99 -13.18 -2.91
C LEU A 204 9.65 -13.63 -3.53
N SER A 205 8.97 -14.61 -2.92
CA SER A 205 7.65 -15.06 -3.38
C SER A 205 6.55 -14.13 -2.85
N PRO A 206 5.49 -13.83 -3.63
CA PRO A 206 4.28 -13.23 -3.07
C PRO A 206 3.53 -14.20 -2.17
N SER A 207 2.84 -13.67 -1.15
CA SER A 207 1.85 -14.46 -0.38
C SER A 207 0.68 -14.88 -1.27
N GLU A 208 -0.08 -15.90 -0.84
CA GLU A 208 -1.31 -16.28 -1.55
C GLU A 208 -2.32 -15.14 -1.63
N GLU A 209 -2.45 -14.32 -0.59
CA GLU A 209 -3.34 -13.15 -0.62
C GLU A 209 -2.88 -12.10 -1.62
N THR A 210 -1.57 -11.89 -1.78
CA THR A 210 -1.02 -10.99 -2.81
C THR A 210 -1.35 -11.52 -4.21
N LYS A 211 -1.24 -12.84 -4.41
CA LYS A 211 -1.61 -13.48 -5.70
C LYS A 211 -3.10 -13.33 -5.99
N ILE A 212 -3.96 -13.50 -4.99
CA ILE A 212 -5.42 -13.31 -5.09
C ILE A 212 -5.72 -11.85 -5.46
N LEU A 213 -5.12 -10.90 -4.73
CA LEU A 213 -5.24 -9.46 -4.97
C LEU A 213 -4.85 -9.11 -6.41
N LEU A 214 -3.63 -9.43 -6.83
CA LEU A 214 -3.12 -9.10 -8.18
C LEU A 214 -3.92 -9.76 -9.31
N ARG A 215 -4.50 -10.94 -9.07
CA ARG A 215 -5.37 -11.64 -10.03
C ARG A 215 -6.80 -11.08 -10.08
N ARG A 216 -7.11 -10.03 -9.31
CA ARG A 216 -8.48 -9.49 -9.11
C ARG A 216 -9.47 -10.56 -8.65
N GLN A 217 -9.00 -11.51 -7.84
CA GLN A 217 -9.87 -12.54 -7.27
C GLN A 217 -10.47 -11.98 -5.98
N ASP A 218 -11.80 -11.89 -5.94
CA ASP A 218 -12.54 -11.35 -4.78
C ASP A 218 -12.05 -9.95 -4.32
N PRO A 219 -12.03 -8.94 -5.21
CA PRO A 219 -11.47 -7.63 -4.87
C PRO A 219 -12.20 -6.95 -3.70
N ALA A 220 -13.51 -7.21 -3.55
CA ALA A 220 -14.32 -6.64 -2.48
C ALA A 220 -13.80 -7.02 -1.08
N ARG A 221 -13.12 -8.17 -0.94
CA ARG A 221 -12.47 -8.60 0.31
C ARG A 221 -11.40 -7.63 0.78
N PHE A 222 -10.74 -6.93 -0.12
CA PHE A 222 -9.65 -6.01 0.17
C PHE A 222 -10.06 -4.54 0.11
N GLY A 223 -11.37 -4.25 0.05
CA GLY A 223 -11.89 -2.89 0.00
C GLY A 223 -11.28 -2.06 -1.14
N LEU A 224 -10.90 -0.82 -0.83
CA LEU A 224 -10.32 0.10 -1.82
C LEU A 224 -8.98 -0.40 -2.38
N LEU A 225 -8.17 -1.09 -1.57
CA LEU A 225 -6.93 -1.72 -2.06
C LEU A 225 -7.21 -2.76 -3.15
N GLY A 226 -8.29 -3.54 -3.01
CA GLY A 226 -8.72 -4.55 -3.98
C GLY A 226 -9.09 -3.97 -5.35
N GLU A 227 -9.59 -2.73 -5.36
CA GLU A 227 -9.90 -1.99 -6.58
C GLU A 227 -8.62 -1.43 -7.21
N GLN A 228 -7.72 -0.87 -6.41
CA GLN A 228 -6.60 -0.07 -6.87
C GLN A 228 -5.32 -0.85 -7.18
N ALA A 229 -4.94 -1.83 -6.35
CA ALA A 229 -3.64 -2.50 -6.47
C ALA A 229 -3.42 -3.21 -7.81
N PRO A 230 -4.43 -3.89 -8.39
CA PRO A 230 -4.26 -4.53 -9.71
C PRO A 230 -4.07 -3.51 -10.84
N ASP A 231 -4.79 -2.37 -10.79
CA ASP A 231 -4.62 -1.29 -11.78
C ASP A 231 -3.24 -0.63 -11.63
N ALA A 232 -2.80 -0.38 -10.39
CA ALA A 232 -1.49 0.19 -10.11
C ALA A 232 -0.34 -0.73 -10.57
N ALA A 233 -0.47 -2.05 -10.33
CA ALA A 233 0.49 -3.05 -10.81
C ALA A 233 0.62 -3.03 -12.34
N TRP A 234 -0.50 -2.96 -13.06
CA TRP A 234 -0.49 -2.86 -14.53
C TRP A 234 0.12 -1.54 -15.00
N ALA A 235 -0.21 -0.42 -14.35
CA ALA A 235 0.35 0.88 -14.68
C ALA A 235 1.88 0.92 -14.52
N LEU A 236 2.44 0.26 -13.49
CA LEU A 236 3.89 0.11 -13.32
C LEU A 236 4.54 -0.68 -14.47
N VAL A 237 3.86 -1.72 -14.99
CA VAL A 237 4.32 -2.49 -16.15
C VAL A 237 4.25 -1.65 -17.43
N GLU A 238 3.17 -0.92 -17.66
CA GLU A 238 3.02 -0.03 -18.82
C GLU A 238 4.06 1.10 -18.84
N ALA A 239 4.43 1.61 -17.66
CA ALA A 239 5.50 2.59 -17.50
C ALA A 239 6.91 2.01 -17.65
N GLY A 240 7.05 0.68 -17.77
CA GLY A 240 8.34 0.00 -17.88
C GLY A 240 9.16 0.02 -16.59
N LEU A 241 8.53 0.25 -15.44
CA LEU A 241 9.17 0.24 -14.13
C LEU A 241 9.31 -1.18 -13.59
N VAL A 242 8.35 -2.04 -13.91
CA VAL A 242 8.29 -3.46 -13.57
C VAL A 242 8.17 -4.28 -14.86
N GLU A 243 8.84 -5.44 -14.95
CA GLU A 243 8.82 -6.26 -16.17
C GLU A 243 7.42 -6.82 -16.46
N SER A 244 6.75 -7.29 -15.42
CA SER A 244 5.44 -7.96 -15.50
C SER A 244 4.77 -8.03 -14.13
N VAL A 245 3.45 -8.22 -14.09
CA VAL A 245 2.70 -8.33 -12.84
C VAL A 245 3.15 -9.53 -11.99
N ASP A 246 3.61 -10.63 -12.62
CA ASP A 246 4.12 -11.81 -11.91
C ASP A 246 5.52 -11.62 -11.31
N SER A 247 6.22 -10.54 -11.65
CA SER A 247 7.44 -10.11 -10.97
C SER A 247 7.17 -9.30 -9.69
N ILE A 248 5.92 -9.05 -9.32
CA ILE A 248 5.56 -8.35 -8.07
C ILE A 248 5.42 -9.34 -6.92
N SER A 249 6.25 -9.16 -5.89
CA SER A 249 6.26 -9.95 -4.66
C SER A 249 5.36 -9.35 -3.57
N ALA A 250 5.23 -8.02 -3.52
CA ALA A 250 4.28 -7.34 -2.64
C ALA A 250 3.80 -6.04 -3.29
N VAL A 251 2.56 -5.63 -2.98
CA VAL A 251 2.00 -4.36 -3.42
C VAL A 251 1.16 -3.75 -2.31
N THR A 252 1.28 -2.43 -2.15
CA THR A 252 0.33 -1.61 -1.41
C THR A 252 0.04 -0.35 -2.21
N VAL A 253 -1.19 0.13 -2.08
CA VAL A 253 -1.60 1.46 -2.56
C VAL A 253 -2.03 2.24 -1.34
N PHE A 254 -1.58 3.47 -1.19
CA PHE A 254 -1.90 4.31 -0.04
C PHE A 254 -2.08 5.76 -0.48
N THR A 255 -2.94 6.50 0.22
CA THR A 255 -3.15 7.93 -0.03
C THR A 255 -2.57 8.77 1.10
N THR A 256 -1.73 9.74 0.78
CA THR A 256 -1.19 10.69 1.77
C THR A 256 -2.25 11.67 2.25
N GLN A 257 -2.14 12.11 3.49
CA GLN A 257 -3.05 13.07 4.13
C GLN A 257 -2.96 14.47 3.50
N SER A 258 -3.97 15.31 3.78
CA SER A 258 -3.94 16.73 3.42
C SER A 258 -3.18 17.55 4.47
N VAL A 259 -2.09 18.22 4.07
CA VAL A 259 -1.31 19.05 5.01
C VAL A 259 -2.06 20.33 5.41
N LEU A 260 -2.89 20.87 4.51
CA LEU A 260 -3.68 22.07 4.79
C LEU A 260 -4.77 21.81 5.84
N GLY A 261 -5.48 20.68 5.72
CA GLY A 261 -6.50 20.27 6.68
C GLY A 261 -5.91 20.14 8.09
N GLU A 262 -4.74 19.52 8.21
CA GLU A 262 -4.05 19.38 9.50
C GLU A 262 -3.61 20.72 10.11
N LEU A 263 -3.02 21.61 9.32
CA LEU A 263 -2.61 22.92 9.81
C LEU A 263 -3.81 23.76 10.28
N LEU A 264 -4.95 23.64 9.59
CA LEU A 264 -6.20 24.30 9.98
C LEU A 264 -6.80 23.67 11.24
N ALA A 265 -6.81 22.34 11.35
CA ALA A 265 -7.28 21.63 12.54
C ALA A 265 -6.43 21.97 13.77
N ALA A 266 -5.09 21.94 13.63
CA ALA A 266 -4.16 22.33 14.69
C ALA A 266 -4.38 23.78 15.13
N ARG A 267 -4.59 24.70 14.18
CA ARG A 267 -4.93 26.09 14.49
C ARG A 267 -6.23 26.18 15.30
N GLN A 268 -7.27 25.44 14.92
CA GLN A 268 -8.56 25.46 15.63
C GLN A 268 -8.41 24.93 17.06
N GLN A 269 -7.67 23.83 17.24
CA GLN A 269 -7.40 23.28 18.57
C GLN A 269 -6.71 24.28 19.50
N VAL A 270 -5.74 25.05 18.99
CA VAL A 270 -5.10 26.13 19.77
C VAL A 270 -6.12 27.21 20.14
N LEU A 271 -6.98 27.62 19.21
CA LEU A 271 -8.02 28.63 19.47
C LEU A 271 -9.02 28.15 20.54
N ASP A 272 -9.47 26.90 20.45
CA ASP A 272 -10.41 26.31 21.41
C ASP A 272 -9.80 26.24 22.81
N TYR A 273 -8.54 25.78 22.92
CA TYR A 273 -7.82 25.73 24.18
C TYR A 273 -7.77 27.09 24.90
N PHE A 274 -7.43 28.17 24.18
CA PHE A 274 -7.40 29.52 24.75
C PHE A 274 -8.79 30.08 25.06
N SER A 275 -9.83 29.64 24.35
CA SER A 275 -11.20 30.05 24.65
C SER A 275 -11.72 29.43 25.95
N GLU A 276 -11.33 28.19 26.25
CA GLU A 276 -11.72 27.46 27.46
C GLU A 276 -10.85 27.81 28.67
N HIS A 277 -9.59 28.18 28.44
CA HIS A 277 -8.61 28.51 29.48
C HIS A 277 -8.28 30.01 29.48
N THR A 278 -9.30 30.87 29.44
CA THR A 278 -9.09 32.29 29.74
C THR A 278 -8.72 32.38 31.22
N ASP A 279 -7.42 32.30 31.53
CA ASP A 279 -6.94 32.55 32.88
C ASP A 279 -7.56 33.87 33.34
N PRO A 280 -8.15 33.93 34.55
CA PRO A 280 -8.59 35.20 35.09
C PRO A 280 -7.34 36.08 35.09
N VAL A 281 -7.38 37.14 34.28
CA VAL A 281 -6.37 38.19 34.29
C VAL A 281 -6.08 38.45 35.76
N ILE A 282 -4.87 38.13 36.21
CA ILE A 282 -4.46 38.42 37.58
C ILE A 282 -4.59 39.93 37.65
N GLU A 283 -5.69 40.41 38.25
CA GLU A 283 -5.85 41.81 38.58
C GLU A 283 -4.65 42.12 39.45
N SER A 284 -3.66 42.79 38.87
CA SER A 284 -2.47 43.19 39.58
C SER A 284 -2.95 44.04 40.75
N SER A 285 -2.91 43.48 41.95
CA SER A 285 -3.03 44.21 43.18
C SER A 285 -1.82 45.14 43.28
N LEU A 286 -1.88 46.27 42.57
CA LEU A 286 -1.10 47.45 42.87
C LEU A 286 -1.74 48.09 44.10
N GLY A 287 -1.36 47.56 45.25
CA GLY A 287 -1.53 48.15 46.58
C GLY A 287 -0.17 48.39 47.21
#